data_AF-A0A8J7Q092-F1
#
_entry.id   AF-A0A8J7Q092-F1
#
_cell.length_a   1.000
_cell.length_b   1.000
_cell.length_c   1.000
_cell.angle_alpha   90.00
_cell.angle_beta   90.00
_cell.angle_gamma   90.00
#
_symmetry.space_group_name_H-M   'P 1'
#
loop_
_entity.id
_entity.type
_entity.pdbx_description
1 polymer ?
#
loop_
_entity_poly.entity_id
_entity_poly.type
_entity_poly.pdbx_seq_one_letter_code
_entity_poly.pdbx_strand_id
1 'polypeptide(L)'
;MEVSVVLERVENNGYRARCGEPLALSAEGETREEAVGRLREALAAKIAAGVEVIRLRVPTITPDRPLWPDDEFTRAWLEGIAEARRKADANPAPWEKPDAEQS
;
A
#
# COMPACT_ATOMS: atom_id res chain seq x y z
N MET A 1 7.97 19.39 2.12
CA MET A 1 7.14 18.18 2.30
C MET A 1 6.62 17.78 0.93
N GLU A 2 6.65 16.49 0.62
CA GLU A 2 6.07 15.94 -0.60
C GLU A 2 4.91 15.02 -0.23
N VAL A 3 3.81 15.10 -0.98
CA VAL A 3 2.60 14.30 -0.73
C VAL A 3 2.14 13.75 -2.07
N SER A 4 1.94 12.43 -2.14
CA SER A 4 1.32 11.81 -3.30
C SER A 4 -0.15 12.21 -3.39
N VAL A 5 -0.57 12.65 -4.58
CA VAL A 5 -1.94 13.07 -4.85
C VAL A 5 -2.52 12.23 -5.97
N VAL A 6 -3.82 12.00 -5.91
CA VAL A 6 -4.58 11.44 -7.03
C VAL A 6 -5.06 12.61 -7.88
N LEU A 7 -4.89 12.49 -9.19
CA LEU A 7 -5.39 13.44 -10.17
C LEU A 7 -6.31 12.69 -11.13
N GLU A 8 -7.57 13.11 -11.22
CA GLU A 8 -8.60 12.48 -12.05
C GLU A 8 -9.31 13.52 -12.92
N ARG A 9 -9.85 13.07 -14.06
CA ARG A 9 -10.76 13.88 -14.88
C ARG A 9 -12.16 13.85 -14.26
N VAL A 10 -12.85 14.98 -14.28
CA VAL A 10 -14.24 15.12 -13.81
C VAL A 10 -15.14 15.57 -14.96
N GLU A 11 -16.45 15.64 -14.70
CA GLU A 11 -17.44 16.12 -15.67
C GLU A 11 -17.07 17.52 -16.20
N ASN A 12 -17.52 17.84 -17.43
CA ASN A 12 -17.20 19.10 -18.13
C ASN A 12 -15.71 19.30 -18.47
N ASN A 13 -14.96 18.22 -18.71
CA ASN A 13 -13.53 18.25 -19.08
C ASN A 13 -12.59 18.86 -18.02
N GLY A 14 -13.06 19.02 -16.78
CA GLY A 14 -12.24 19.48 -15.67
C GLY A 14 -11.32 18.41 -15.10
N TYR A 15 -10.52 18.81 -14.11
CA TYR A 15 -9.65 17.95 -13.32
C TYR A 15 -9.91 18.14 -11.83
N ARG A 16 -9.80 17.06 -11.07
CA ARG A 16 -9.80 17.07 -9.60
C ARG A 16 -8.50 16.47 -9.09
N ALA A 17 -7.79 17.21 -8.26
CA ALA A 17 -6.65 16.73 -7.50
C ALA A 17 -7.08 16.47 -6.05
N ARG A 18 -6.69 15.33 -5.47
CA ARG A 18 -7.01 14.97 -4.07
C ARG A 18 -5.80 14.37 -3.34
N CYS A 19 -5.64 14.71 -2.08
CA CYS A 19 -4.73 14.02 -1.16
C CYS A 19 -5.52 13.15 -0.18
N GLY A 20 -4.93 12.04 0.25
CA GLY A 20 -5.53 11.17 1.26
C GLY A 20 -5.36 11.68 2.69
N GLU A 21 -5.79 10.87 3.64
CA GLU A 21 -5.46 11.05 5.06
C GLU A 21 -3.93 11.14 5.26
N PRO A 22 -3.43 11.97 6.21
CA PRO A 22 -4.19 12.68 7.25
C PRO A 22 -4.68 14.10 6.87
N LEU A 23 -4.52 14.54 5.61
CA LEU A 23 -4.86 15.92 5.20
C LEU A 23 -6.23 16.02 4.54
N ALA A 24 -6.61 14.98 3.77
CA ALA A 24 -7.92 14.76 3.16
C ALA A 24 -8.51 16.01 2.47
N LEU A 25 -7.75 16.61 1.56
CA LEU A 25 -8.16 17.78 0.77
C LEU A 25 -8.34 17.42 -0.70
N SER A 26 -9.22 18.14 -1.38
CA SER A 26 -9.38 18.10 -2.83
C SER A 26 -9.56 19.49 -3.41
N ALA A 27 -9.12 19.68 -4.65
CA ALA A 27 -9.35 20.88 -5.42
C ALA A 27 -9.63 20.54 -6.89
N GLU A 28 -10.47 21.34 -7.54
CA GLU A 28 -10.81 21.20 -8.94
C GLU A 28 -10.26 22.36 -9.77
N GLY A 29 -10.02 22.13 -11.05
CA GLY A 29 -9.60 23.14 -12.03
C GLY A 29 -9.97 22.72 -13.45
N GLU A 30 -10.01 23.68 -14.37
CA GLU A 30 -10.26 23.43 -15.79
C GLU A 30 -9.07 22.72 -16.44
N THR A 31 -7.87 22.88 -15.86
CA THR A 31 -6.64 22.21 -16.29
C THR A 31 -6.03 21.36 -15.18
N ARG A 32 -5.11 20.46 -15.56
CA ARG A 32 -4.35 19.63 -14.62
C ARG A 32 -3.56 20.51 -13.66
N GLU A 33 -2.89 21.51 -14.21
CA GLU A 33 -2.01 22.43 -13.51
C GLU A 33 -2.80 23.29 -12.52
N GLU A 34 -4.00 23.71 -12.91
CA GLU A 34 -4.88 24.49 -12.03
C GLU A 34 -5.39 23.67 -10.86
N ALA A 35 -5.88 22.44 -11.09
CA ALA A 35 -6.36 21.58 -10.02
C ALA A 35 -5.25 21.26 -9.00
N VAL A 36 -4.04 20.95 -9.50
CA VAL A 36 -2.86 20.70 -8.64
C VAL A 36 -2.40 21.97 -7.94
N GLY A 37 -2.41 23.12 -8.63
CA GLY A 37 -2.04 24.42 -8.06
C GLY A 37 -2.94 24.82 -6.89
N ARG A 38 -4.26 24.70 -7.08
CA ARG A 38 -5.26 24.97 -6.02
C ARG A 38 -5.13 24.01 -4.85
N LEU A 39 -4.87 22.72 -5.11
CA LEU A 39 -4.63 21.75 -4.04
C LEU A 39 -3.38 22.11 -3.23
N ARG A 40 -2.29 22.52 -3.91
CA ARG A 40 -1.06 22.97 -3.27
C ARG A 40 -1.29 24.19 -2.38
N GLU A 41 -2.06 25.17 -2.85
CA GLU A 41 -2.42 26.35 -2.05
C GLU A 41 -3.23 25.99 -0.81
N ALA A 42 -4.24 25.12 -0.95
CA ALA A 42 -5.04 24.65 0.17
C ALA A 42 -4.19 23.90 1.22
N LEU A 43 -3.25 23.06 0.76
CA LEU A 43 -2.30 22.36 1.64
C LEU A 43 -1.37 23.34 2.35
N ALA A 44 -0.80 24.30 1.62
CA ALA A 44 0.09 25.32 2.19
C ALA A 44 -0.64 26.16 3.24
N ALA A 45 -1.90 26.54 2.99
CA ALA A 45 -2.72 27.28 3.94
C ALA A 45 -2.98 26.47 5.23
N LYS A 46 -3.30 25.17 5.13
CA LYS A 46 -3.48 24.30 6.31
C LYS A 46 -2.20 24.22 7.15
N ILE A 47 -1.05 24.05 6.50
CA ILE A 47 0.25 23.96 7.20
C ILE A 47 0.59 25.30 7.86
N ALA A 48 0.38 26.41 7.16
CA ALA A 48 0.58 27.75 7.71
C ALA A 48 -0.35 28.06 8.90
N ALA A 49 -1.55 27.46 8.92
CA ALA A 49 -2.48 27.55 10.05
C ALA A 49 -2.09 26.68 11.26
N GLY A 50 -0.95 25.97 11.19
CA GLY A 50 -0.42 25.19 12.31
C GLY A 50 -0.76 23.70 12.28
N VAL A 51 -1.31 23.17 11.18
CA VAL A 51 -1.48 21.71 11.04
C VAL A 51 -0.12 21.05 10.83
N GLU A 52 0.23 20.13 11.72
CA GLU A 52 1.43 19.32 11.63
C GLU A 52 1.09 17.84 11.40
N VAL A 53 1.82 17.18 10.49
CA VAL A 53 1.71 15.74 10.27
C VAL A 53 2.82 15.04 11.05
N ILE A 54 2.45 14.42 12.17
CA ILE A 54 3.37 13.68 13.05
C ILE A 54 3.24 12.17 12.85
N ARG A 55 4.35 11.45 13.05
CA ARG A 55 4.36 9.98 13.08
C ARG A 55 4.20 9.50 14.52
N LEU A 56 3.07 8.88 14.83
CA LEU A 56 2.87 8.21 16.11
C LEU A 56 3.35 6.76 16.02
N ARG A 57 4.39 6.40 16.78
CA ARG A 57 4.81 5.01 16.93
C ARG A 57 3.91 4.33 17.96
N VAL A 58 3.13 3.35 17.51
CA VAL A 58 2.37 2.45 18.40
C VAL A 58 3.18 1.18 18.59
N PRO A 59 3.49 0.76 19.82
CA PRO A 59 4.17 -0.51 20.05
C PRO A 59 3.28 -1.65 19.56
N THR A 60 3.81 -2.50 18.69
CA THR A 60 3.15 -3.76 18.32
C THR A 60 3.34 -4.74 19.47
N ILE A 61 2.24 -5.26 20.01
CA ILE A 61 2.29 -6.44 20.87
C ILE A 61 2.60 -7.59 19.92
N THR A 62 3.87 -7.97 19.81
CA THR A 62 4.19 -9.29 19.29
C THR A 62 3.62 -10.26 20.33
N PRO A 63 2.69 -11.17 19.98
CA PRO A 63 2.22 -12.13 20.94
C PRO A 63 3.43 -12.85 21.53
N ASP A 64 3.48 -12.92 22.86
CA ASP A 64 4.53 -13.61 23.63
C ASP A 64 4.51 -15.12 23.38
N ARG A 65 3.45 -15.61 22.72
CA ARG A 65 3.24 -16.99 22.34
C ARG A 65 3.18 -17.14 20.82
N PRO A 66 3.73 -18.23 20.28
CA PRO A 66 3.56 -18.56 18.87
C PRO A 66 2.07 -18.61 18.49
N LEU A 67 1.75 -18.17 17.27
CA LEU A 67 0.38 -18.22 16.73
C LEU A 67 -0.17 -19.64 16.69
N TRP A 68 0.72 -20.61 16.46
CA TRP A 68 0.38 -22.03 16.38
C TRP A 68 0.94 -22.78 17.59
N PRO A 69 0.18 -23.68 18.21
CA PRO A 69 0.67 -24.51 19.30
C PRO A 69 1.80 -25.43 18.82
N ASP A 70 2.79 -25.68 19.68
CA ASP A 70 3.85 -26.68 19.40
C ASP A 70 3.36 -28.09 19.77
N ASP A 71 2.29 -28.53 19.11
CA ASP A 71 1.69 -29.84 19.29
C ASP A 71 1.96 -30.79 18.12
N GLU A 72 1.66 -32.07 18.33
CA GLU A 72 1.87 -33.13 17.35
C GLU A 72 1.10 -32.86 16.05
N PHE A 73 -0.11 -32.31 16.15
CA PHE A 73 -0.96 -32.03 14.99
C PHE A 73 -0.36 -30.92 14.12
N THR A 74 0.09 -29.84 14.75
CA THR A 74 0.72 -28.70 14.06
C THR A 74 2.03 -29.13 13.41
N ARG A 75 2.85 -29.93 14.09
CA ARG A 75 4.09 -30.47 13.50
C ARG A 75 3.81 -31.36 12.28
N ALA A 76 2.88 -32.31 12.40
CA ALA A 76 2.51 -33.19 11.29
C ALA A 76 1.95 -32.40 10.09
N TRP A 77 1.13 -31.38 10.35
CA TRP A 77 0.61 -30.51 9.30
C TRP A 77 1.71 -29.71 8.59
N LEU A 78 2.64 -29.10 9.35
CA LEU A 78 3.78 -28.37 8.79
C LEU A 78 4.73 -29.27 8.01
N GLU A 79 4.98 -30.49 8.48
CA GLU A 79 5.76 -31.50 7.76
C GLU A 79 5.11 -31.87 6.44
N GLY A 80 3.78 -32.06 6.43
CA GLY A 80 3.01 -32.32 5.22
C GLY A 80 3.06 -31.18 4.21
N ILE A 81 2.97 -29.92 4.67
CA ILE A 81 3.16 -28.74 3.81
C ILE A 81 4.59 -28.71 3.24
N ALA A 82 5.60 -28.95 4.08
CA ALA A 82 6.99 -28.94 3.65
C ALA A 82 7.26 -30.04 2.60
N GLU A 83 6.67 -31.22 2.76
CA GLU A 83 6.74 -32.30 1.77
C GLU A 83 6.03 -31.92 0.47
N ALA A 84 4.82 -31.39 0.55
CA ALA A 84 4.08 -30.92 -0.62
C ALA A 84 4.85 -29.84 -1.38
N ARG A 85 5.50 -28.91 -0.67
CA ARG A 85 6.34 -27.87 -1.28
C ARG A 85 7.55 -28.47 -2.00
N ARG A 86 8.27 -29.39 -1.36
CA ARG A 86 9.40 -30.09 -2.02
C ARG A 86 8.97 -30.81 -3.29
N LYS A 87 7.79 -31.45 -3.29
CA LYS A 87 7.23 -32.10 -4.49
C LYS A 87 6.87 -31.11 -5.59
N ALA A 88 6.27 -29.97 -5.23
CA ALA A 88 5.97 -28.91 -6.17
C ALA A 88 7.24 -28.30 -6.77
N ASP A 89 8.27 -28.03 -5.96
CA ASP A 89 9.55 -27.50 -6.45
C ASP A 89 10.28 -28.49 -7.38
N ALA A 90 10.17 -29.80 -7.11
CA ALA A 90 10.73 -30.86 -7.96
C ALA A 90 9.95 -31.07 -9.27
N ASN A 91 8.65 -30.80 -9.26
CA ASN A 91 7.80 -30.88 -10.43
C ASN A 91 6.95 -29.60 -10.57
N PRO A 92 7.60 -28.49 -10.95
CA PRO A 92 6.94 -27.19 -10.99
C PRO A 92 5.85 -27.19 -12.04
N ALA A 93 4.74 -26.53 -11.71
CA ALA A 93 3.64 -26.38 -12.66
C ALA A 93 4.13 -25.62 -13.91
N PRO A 94 3.47 -25.79 -15.08
CA PRO A 94 3.90 -25.15 -16.31
C PRO A 94 4.07 -23.62 -16.22
N TRP A 95 3.27 -22.95 -15.37
CA TRP A 95 3.32 -21.50 -15.14
C TRP A 95 4.31 -21.06 -14.04
N GLU A 96 5.02 -22.00 -13.41
CA GLU A 96 6.05 -21.73 -12.39
C GLU A 96 7.47 -21.84 -12.96
N LYS A 97 7.62 -22.31 -14.20
CA LYS A 97 8.90 -22.35 -14.89
C LYS A 97 9.23 -20.95 -15.40
N PRO A 98 10.40 -20.37 -15.09
CA PRO A 98 10.79 -19.09 -15.66
C PRO A 98 10.89 -19.22 -17.18
N ASP A 99 10.38 -18.22 -17.90
CA ASP A 99 10.47 -18.17 -19.36
C ASP A 99 11.94 -18.25 -19.79
N ALA A 100 12.23 -19.09 -20.78
CA ALA A 100 13.58 -19.39 -21.26
C ALA A 100 14.33 -18.17 -21.86
N GLU A 101 13.71 -17.00 -21.92
CA GLU A 101 14.29 -15.75 -22.44
C GLU A 101 14.97 -14.87 -21.37
N GLN A 102 15.10 -15.34 -20.13
CA GLN A 102 15.82 -14.62 -19.05
C GLN A 102 17.08 -15.38 -18.56
N SER A 103 17.96 -15.82 -19.48
CA SER A 103 19.33 -16.24 -19.16
C SER A 103 20.32 -15.84 -20.24
#